data_AF-A0A2I0KZW2-F1
#
_entry.id   AF-A0A2I0KZW2-F1
#
_cell.length_a   1.000
_cell.length_b   1.000
_cell.length_c   1.000
_cell.angle_alpha   90.00
_cell.angle_beta   90.00
_cell.angle_gamma   90.00
#
_symmetry.space_group_name_H-M   'P 1'
#
loop_
_entity.id
_entity.type
_entity.pdbx_description
1 polymer ?
#
loop_
_entity_poly.entity_id
_entity_poly.type
_entity_poly.pdbx_seq_one_letter_code
_entity_poly.pdbx_strand_id
1 'polypeptide(L)'
;MKGLFKSKSRTPADVVRQTRDLLISADRSPDPRDTKREEKMAELCRNIREMKSVLYGSSEAEPVPEACAQLTQEFFRENTLRLLISCLPKLNLEARKDATQVVANLQRQQVNSRLIASDYLEANFDLLDILVVGYDNTDMALHYGSMLRECIRHQSVAR
;
A
#
# COMPACT_ATOMS: atom_id res chain seq x y z
N MET A 1 -21.63 -21.61 -29.22
CA MET A 1 -20.98 -20.29 -29.02
C MET A 1 -20.64 -20.15 -27.55
N LYS A 2 -19.37 -20.26 -27.17
CA LYS A 2 -18.94 -20.03 -25.77
C LYS A 2 -18.65 -18.54 -25.62
N GLY A 3 -19.50 -17.85 -24.87
CA GLY A 3 -19.33 -16.43 -24.56
C GLY A 3 -18.01 -16.22 -23.83
N LEU A 4 -17.11 -15.44 -24.43
CA LEU A 4 -15.92 -14.91 -23.79
C LEU A 4 -16.38 -13.93 -22.70
N PHE A 5 -16.44 -14.40 -21.46
CA PHE A 5 -16.47 -13.51 -20.30
C PHE A 5 -15.13 -12.78 -20.27
N LYS A 6 -15.06 -11.58 -20.88
CA LYS A 6 -13.99 -10.63 -20.56
C LYS A 6 -14.17 -10.30 -19.08
N SER A 7 -13.24 -10.74 -18.24
CA SER A 7 -13.17 -10.26 -16.86
C SER A 7 -13.15 -8.74 -16.92
N LYS A 8 -14.06 -8.10 -16.18
CA LYS A 8 -14.11 -6.64 -16.08
C LYS A 8 -12.74 -6.18 -15.58
N SER A 9 -12.10 -5.25 -16.29
CA SER A 9 -10.82 -4.69 -15.85
C SER A 9 -10.99 -4.11 -14.44
N ARG A 10 -10.15 -4.52 -13.50
CA ARG A 10 -10.19 -4.01 -12.12
C ARG A 10 -9.92 -2.50 -12.14
N THR A 11 -10.70 -1.74 -11.38
CA THR A 11 -10.42 -0.31 -11.17
C THR A 11 -9.30 -0.14 -10.14
N PRO A 12 -8.62 1.02 -10.08
CA PRO A 12 -7.62 1.27 -9.03
C PRO A 12 -8.17 1.08 -7.61
N ALA A 13 -9.44 1.46 -7.39
CA ALA A 13 -10.11 1.24 -6.12
C ALA A 13 -10.32 -0.26 -5.80
N ASP A 14 -10.68 -1.07 -6.81
CA ASP A 14 -10.85 -2.52 -6.61
C ASP A 14 -9.53 -3.20 -6.23
N VAL A 15 -8.41 -2.77 -6.84
CA VAL A 15 -7.07 -3.27 -6.51
C VAL A 15 -6.73 -2.96 -5.05
N VAL A 16 -7.03 -1.75 -4.57
CA VAL A 16 -6.81 -1.35 -3.17
C VAL A 16 -7.65 -2.20 -2.22
N ARG A 17 -8.96 -2.34 -2.48
CA ARG A 17 -9.86 -3.14 -1.61
C ARG A 17 -9.38 -4.58 -1.51
N GLN A 18 -9.06 -5.19 -2.65
CA GLN A 18 -8.54 -6.55 -2.66
C GLN A 18 -7.19 -6.67 -1.94
N THR A 19 -6.29 -5.70 -2.12
CA THR A 19 -5.02 -5.64 -1.37
C THR A 19 -5.30 -5.60 0.13
N ARG A 20 -6.24 -4.76 0.57
CA ARG A 20 -6.62 -4.64 1.97
C ARG A 20 -7.16 -5.95 2.54
N ASP A 21 -8.03 -6.64 1.81
CA ASP A 21 -8.57 -7.95 2.25
C ASP A 21 -7.46 -8.99 2.42
N LEU A 22 -6.50 -9.01 1.49
CA LEU A 22 -5.32 -9.88 1.57
C LEU A 22 -4.40 -9.49 2.74
N LEU A 23 -4.23 -8.19 3.01
CA LEU A 23 -3.47 -7.71 4.17
C LEU A 23 -4.14 -8.11 5.48
N ILE A 24 -5.47 -8.01 5.59
CA ILE A 24 -6.23 -8.48 6.76
C ILE A 24 -6.02 -9.99 6.95
N SER A 25 -6.05 -10.77 5.87
CA SER A 25 -5.77 -12.21 5.94
C SER A 25 -4.32 -12.49 6.35
N ALA A 26 -3.35 -11.70 5.89
CA ALA A 26 -1.94 -11.86 6.20
C ALA A 26 -1.59 -11.38 7.62
N ASP A 27 -2.37 -10.45 8.18
CA ASP A 27 -2.12 -9.88 9.50
C ASP A 27 -2.40 -10.91 10.61
N ARG A 28 -3.43 -11.75 10.40
CA ARG A 28 -3.80 -12.85 11.30
C ARG A 28 -2.66 -13.85 11.52
N SER A 29 -2.67 -14.50 12.68
CA SER A 29 -1.77 -15.62 12.97
C SER A 29 -1.89 -16.72 11.90
N PRO A 30 -0.78 -17.33 11.47
CA PRO A 30 -0.82 -18.39 10.47
C PRO A 30 -1.73 -19.55 10.92
N ASP A 31 -2.79 -19.83 10.17
CA ASP A 31 -3.58 -21.06 10.35
C ASP A 31 -2.94 -22.18 9.50
N PRO A 32 -2.44 -23.27 10.10
CA PRO A 32 -1.85 -24.38 9.35
C PRO A 32 -2.82 -25.06 8.38
N ARG A 33 -4.13 -24.79 8.50
CA ARG A 33 -5.17 -25.30 7.59
C ARG A 33 -5.40 -24.38 6.38
N ASP A 34 -4.82 -23.18 6.34
CA ASP A 34 -4.93 -22.27 5.19
C ASP A 34 -4.00 -22.72 4.07
N THR A 35 -4.44 -23.71 3.31
CA THR A 35 -3.71 -24.26 2.15
C THR A 35 -3.52 -23.25 1.02
N LYS A 36 -4.23 -22.11 1.04
CA LYS A 36 -4.15 -21.05 0.02
C LYS A 36 -3.31 -19.85 0.46
N ARG A 37 -2.61 -19.94 1.60
CA ARG A 37 -1.83 -18.82 2.13
C ARG A 37 -0.77 -18.34 1.15
N GLU A 38 -0.05 -19.25 0.50
CA GLU A 38 0.97 -18.90 -0.50
C GLU A 38 0.37 -18.21 -1.72
N GLU A 39 -0.77 -18.69 -2.22
CA GLU A 39 -1.51 -18.07 -3.32
C GLU A 39 -1.96 -16.64 -2.98
N LYS A 40 -2.52 -16.44 -1.78
CA LYS A 40 -2.92 -15.12 -1.26
C LYS A 40 -1.73 -14.17 -1.13
N MET A 41 -0.59 -14.66 -0.64
CA MET A 41 0.63 -13.83 -0.53
C MET A 41 1.19 -13.47 -1.91
N ALA A 42 1.15 -14.39 -2.87
CA ALA A 42 1.55 -14.12 -4.25
C ALA A 42 0.61 -13.08 -4.90
N GLU A 43 -0.69 -13.19 -4.67
CA GLU A 43 -1.68 -12.22 -5.15
C GLU A 43 -1.49 -10.84 -4.50
N LEU A 44 -1.19 -10.79 -3.20
CA LEU A 44 -0.88 -9.55 -2.50
C LEU A 44 0.34 -8.86 -3.13
N CYS A 45 1.40 -9.60 -3.42
CA CYS A 45 2.59 -9.05 -4.09
C CYS A 45 2.26 -8.53 -5.51
N ARG A 46 1.38 -9.23 -6.26
CA ARG A 46 0.92 -8.76 -7.58
C ARG A 46 0.13 -7.46 -7.47
N ASN A 47 -0.78 -7.37 -6.51
CA ASN A 47 -1.58 -6.16 -6.33
C ASN A 47 -0.72 -4.97 -5.90
N ILE A 48 0.29 -5.17 -5.04
CA ILE A 48 1.25 -4.11 -4.68
C ILE A 48 1.99 -3.61 -5.93
N ARG A 49 2.44 -4.53 -6.79
CA ARG A 49 3.09 -4.18 -8.06
C ARG A 49 2.15 -3.45 -9.02
N GLU A 50 0.88 -3.85 -9.06
CA GLU A 50 -0.13 -3.17 -9.87
C GLU A 50 -0.39 -1.75 -9.36
N MET A 51 -0.52 -1.55 -8.05
CA MET A 51 -0.62 -0.21 -7.46
C MET A 51 0.59 0.65 -7.83
N LYS A 52 1.80 0.09 -7.78
CA LYS A 52 3.02 0.77 -8.25
C LYS A 52 2.92 1.15 -9.73
N SER A 53 2.46 0.24 -10.60
CA SER A 53 2.28 0.52 -12.02
C SER A 53 1.28 1.64 -12.28
N VAL A 54 0.20 1.74 -11.49
CA VAL A 54 -0.75 2.85 -11.61
C VAL A 54 -0.08 4.19 -11.25
N LEU A 55 0.75 4.20 -10.22
CA LEU A 55 1.36 5.42 -9.66
C LEU A 55 2.59 5.92 -10.41
N TYR A 56 3.31 5.02 -11.09
CA TYR A 56 4.56 5.32 -11.80
C TYR A 56 4.47 5.14 -13.30
N GLY A 57 3.36 4.59 -13.82
CA GLY A 57 3.23 4.20 -15.22
C GLY A 57 4.04 2.96 -15.55
N SER A 58 4.20 2.73 -16.84
CA SER A 58 5.01 1.66 -17.44
C SER A 58 5.97 2.24 -18.48
N SER A 59 6.73 1.37 -19.17
CA SER A 59 7.51 1.79 -20.33
C SER A 59 6.67 2.27 -21.51
N GLU A 60 5.37 1.95 -21.52
CA GLU A 60 4.46 2.22 -22.64
C GLU A 60 3.43 3.31 -22.34
N ALA A 61 3.17 3.60 -21.06
CA ALA A 61 2.14 4.55 -20.65
C ALA A 61 2.53 5.32 -19.38
N GLU A 62 2.31 6.63 -19.40
CA GLU A 62 2.44 7.50 -18.23
C GLU A 62 1.32 7.24 -17.20
N PRO A 63 1.55 7.54 -15.91
CA PRO A 63 0.52 7.42 -14.89
C PRO A 63 -0.65 8.36 -15.17
N VAL A 64 -1.87 7.82 -15.18
CA VAL A 64 -3.09 8.60 -15.40
C VAL A 64 -3.47 9.32 -14.10
N PRO A 65 -3.58 10.67 -14.09
CA PRO A 65 -3.84 11.42 -12.85
C PRO A 65 -5.11 11.00 -12.12
N GLU A 66 -6.19 10.75 -12.86
CA GLU A 66 -7.47 10.30 -12.28
C GLU A 66 -7.33 8.92 -11.61
N ALA A 67 -6.60 7.99 -12.22
CA ALA A 67 -6.37 6.67 -11.65
C ALA A 67 -5.51 6.76 -10.37
N CYS A 68 -4.49 7.62 -10.36
CA CYS A 68 -3.68 7.91 -9.17
C CYS A 68 -4.53 8.49 -8.04
N ALA A 69 -5.42 9.43 -8.35
CA ALA A 69 -6.31 10.05 -7.39
C ALA A 69 -7.30 9.04 -6.79
N GLN A 70 -7.92 8.19 -7.61
CA GLN A 70 -8.82 7.12 -7.15
C GLN A 70 -8.09 6.12 -6.26
N LEU A 71 -6.90 5.70 -6.65
CA LEU A 71 -6.06 4.78 -5.85
C LEU A 71 -5.72 5.40 -4.50
N THR A 72 -5.28 6.67 -4.50
CA THR A 72 -4.92 7.41 -3.28
C THR A 72 -6.09 7.53 -2.33
N GLN A 73 -7.24 7.96 -2.84
CA GLN A 73 -8.44 8.15 -2.02
C GLN A 73 -8.89 6.84 -1.39
N GLU A 74 -8.91 5.75 -2.16
CA GLU A 74 -9.32 4.45 -1.63
C GLU A 74 -8.29 3.88 -0.63
N PHE A 75 -6.99 4.06 -0.88
CA PHE A 75 -5.92 3.51 -0.04
C PHE A 75 -5.98 4.05 1.39
N PHE A 76 -6.20 5.36 1.56
CA PHE A 76 -6.28 5.99 2.87
C PHE A 76 -7.65 5.86 3.54
N ARG A 77 -8.69 5.41 2.82
CA ARG A 77 -10.08 5.36 3.33
C ARG A 77 -10.28 4.41 4.51
N GLU A 78 -9.68 3.22 4.45
CA GLU A 78 -9.98 2.13 5.41
C GLU A 78 -8.74 1.59 6.14
N ASN A 79 -7.76 2.44 6.48
CA ASN A 79 -6.54 2.05 7.19
C ASN A 79 -5.64 1.04 6.45
N THR A 80 -5.64 1.06 5.12
CA THR A 80 -4.76 0.18 4.31
C THR A 80 -3.28 0.44 4.61
N LEU A 81 -2.89 1.70 4.87
CA LEU A 81 -1.50 2.05 5.21
C LEU A 81 -1.03 1.31 6.46
N ARG A 82 -1.82 1.35 7.55
CA ARG A 82 -1.50 0.66 8.81
C ARG A 82 -1.28 -0.83 8.57
N LEU A 83 -2.24 -1.47 7.89
CA LEU A 83 -2.18 -2.90 7.59
C LEU A 83 -0.94 -3.24 6.74
N LEU A 84 -0.60 -2.40 5.77
CA LEU A 84 0.59 -2.59 4.94
C LEU A 84 1.88 -2.48 5.75
N ILE A 85 1.97 -1.52 6.68
CA ILE A 85 3.11 -1.37 7.59
C ILE A 85 3.25 -2.62 8.47
N SER A 86 2.16 -3.07 9.12
CA SER A 86 2.18 -4.25 9.99
C SER A 86 2.55 -5.54 9.25
N CYS A 87 2.12 -5.68 7.99
CA CYS A 87 2.42 -6.86 7.16
C CYS A 87 3.74 -6.76 6.39
N LEU A 88 4.41 -5.61 6.37
CA LEU A 88 5.64 -5.40 5.59
C LEU A 88 6.72 -6.46 5.86
N PRO A 89 7.00 -6.89 7.11
CA PRO A 89 7.98 -7.94 7.39
C PRO A 89 7.61 -9.31 6.80
N LYS A 90 6.33 -9.56 6.54
CA LYS A 90 5.81 -10.82 5.98
C LYS A 90 5.98 -10.90 4.46
N LEU A 91 6.26 -9.77 3.80
CA LEU A 91 6.49 -9.70 2.36
C LEU A 91 7.92 -10.11 1.98
N ASN A 92 8.11 -10.56 0.75
CA ASN A 92 9.44 -10.76 0.18
C ASN A 92 10.13 -9.41 -0.12
N LEU A 93 11.44 -9.44 -0.38
CA LEU A 93 12.25 -8.23 -0.56
C LEU A 93 11.72 -7.29 -1.66
N GLU A 94 11.34 -7.83 -2.82
CA GLU A 94 10.84 -7.02 -3.93
C GLU A 94 9.50 -6.36 -3.59
N ALA A 95 8.58 -7.10 -2.97
CA ALA A 95 7.30 -6.54 -2.52
C ALA A 95 7.47 -5.48 -1.42
N ARG A 96 8.47 -5.60 -0.53
CA ARG A 96 8.80 -4.54 0.44
C ARG A 96 9.27 -3.25 -0.24
N LYS A 97 10.12 -3.36 -1.27
CA LYS A 97 10.58 -2.22 -2.08
C LYS A 97 9.41 -1.56 -2.81
N ASP A 98 8.57 -2.35 -3.46
CA ASP A 98 7.40 -1.86 -4.18
C ASP A 98 6.41 -1.17 -3.22
N ALA A 99 6.10 -1.79 -2.08
CA ALA A 99 5.25 -1.21 -1.05
C ALA A 99 5.80 0.13 -0.52
N THR A 100 7.11 0.21 -0.30
CA THR A 100 7.77 1.46 0.13
C THR A 100 7.61 2.58 -0.90
N GLN A 101 7.78 2.27 -2.19
CA GLN A 101 7.61 3.24 -3.28
C GLN A 101 6.15 3.66 -3.44
N VAL A 102 5.22 2.72 -3.36
CA VAL A 102 3.77 2.98 -3.38
C VAL A 102 3.42 3.95 -2.26
N VAL A 103 3.80 3.66 -1.02
CA VAL A 103 3.51 4.54 0.13
C VAL A 103 4.13 5.92 -0.05
N ALA A 104 5.40 6.01 -0.47
CA ALA A 104 6.06 7.30 -0.69
C ALA A 104 5.38 8.13 -1.79
N ASN A 105 4.92 7.51 -2.88
CA ASN A 105 4.16 8.20 -3.92
C ASN A 105 2.82 8.70 -3.37
N LEU A 106 2.04 7.80 -2.75
CA LEU A 106 0.72 8.10 -2.21
C LEU A 106 0.71 9.22 -1.17
N GLN A 107 1.72 9.31 -0.32
CA GLN A 107 1.83 10.39 0.65
C GLN A 107 1.99 11.78 0.01
N ARG A 108 2.51 11.85 -1.21
CA ARG A 108 2.73 13.10 -1.96
C ARG A 108 1.60 13.44 -2.93
N GLN A 109 0.68 12.51 -3.18
CA GLN A 109 -0.43 12.72 -4.11
C GLN A 109 -1.41 13.76 -3.58
N GLN A 110 -1.76 14.73 -4.43
CA GLN A 110 -2.83 15.67 -4.17
C GLN A 110 -4.11 15.21 -4.87
N VAL A 111 -5.19 15.07 -4.09
CA VAL A 111 -6.51 14.75 -4.62
C VAL A 111 -7.40 15.96 -4.36
N ASN A 112 -7.94 16.56 -5.42
CA ASN A 112 -8.70 17.82 -5.35
C ASN A 112 -7.93 18.92 -4.58
N SER A 113 -6.64 19.07 -4.86
CA SER A 113 -5.72 20.01 -4.20
C SER A 113 -5.52 19.79 -2.69
N ARG A 114 -5.80 18.59 -2.17
CA ARG A 114 -5.60 18.22 -0.77
C ARG A 114 -4.68 17.01 -0.65
N LEU A 115 -3.82 17.00 0.36
CA LEU A 115 -2.98 15.85 0.72
C LEU A 115 -3.77 14.93 1.66
N ILE A 116 -4.50 13.96 1.10
CA ILE A 116 -5.31 13.00 1.89
C ILE A 116 -4.45 12.27 2.93
N ALA A 117 -3.20 11.97 2.60
CA ALA A 117 -2.26 11.35 3.52
C ALA A 117 -2.00 12.18 4.78
N SER A 118 -2.01 13.52 4.67
CA SER A 118 -1.80 14.42 5.80
C SER A 118 -2.92 14.27 6.84
N ASP A 119 -4.16 14.30 6.38
CA ASP A 119 -5.35 14.14 7.22
C ASP A 119 -5.37 12.74 7.86
N TYR A 120 -5.00 11.72 7.10
CA TYR A 120 -4.89 10.34 7.59
C TYR A 120 -3.84 10.20 8.70
N LEU A 121 -2.65 10.75 8.51
CA LEU A 121 -1.55 10.67 9.48
C LEU A 121 -1.87 11.42 10.77
N GLU A 122 -2.52 12.59 10.67
CA GLU A 122 -2.98 13.34 11.84
C GLU A 122 -3.97 12.53 12.70
N ALA A 123 -4.86 11.76 12.05
CA ALA A 123 -5.80 10.87 12.74
C ALA A 123 -5.18 9.54 13.23
N ASN A 124 -3.96 9.19 12.81
CA ASN A 124 -3.30 7.91 13.07
C ASN A 124 -1.83 8.11 13.50
N PHE A 125 -1.58 9.06 14.38
CA PHE A 125 -0.23 9.51 14.73
C PHE A 125 0.65 8.40 15.34
N ASP A 126 0.05 7.41 16.01
CA ASP A 126 0.73 6.23 16.56
C ASP A 126 1.43 5.37 15.48
N LEU A 127 1.12 5.56 14.20
CA LEU A 127 1.87 4.93 13.10
C LEU A 127 3.34 5.35 13.09
N LEU A 128 3.67 6.56 13.55
CA LEU A 128 5.05 7.02 13.62
C LEU A 128 5.84 6.21 14.64
N ASP A 129 5.24 5.93 15.80
CA ASP A 129 5.85 5.08 16.83
C ASP A 129 6.10 3.68 16.30
N ILE A 130 5.16 3.11 15.55
CA ILE A 130 5.32 1.80 14.89
C ILE A 130 6.49 1.81 13.90
N LEU A 131 6.60 2.86 13.08
CA LEU A 131 7.71 3.00 12.13
C LEU A 131 9.06 3.18 12.84
N VAL A 132 9.10 3.92 13.95
CA VAL A 132 10.32 4.12 14.77
C VAL A 132 10.76 2.83 15.43
N VAL A 133 9.85 2.13 16.14
CA VAL A 133 10.16 0.83 16.77
C VAL A 133 10.62 -0.20 15.74
N GLY A 134 10.08 -0.11 14.52
CA GLY A 134 10.48 -0.97 13.42
C GLY A 134 11.97 -0.90 13.03
N TYR A 135 12.71 0.15 13.43
CA TYR A 135 14.15 0.25 13.19
C TYR A 135 14.95 -0.84 13.92
N ASP A 136 14.41 -1.41 15.00
CA ASP A 136 15.04 -2.50 15.73
C ASP A 136 15.15 -3.77 14.86
N ASN A 137 14.32 -3.88 13.82
CA ASN A 137 14.44 -4.91 12.80
C ASN A 137 15.34 -4.41 11.65
N THR A 138 16.58 -4.90 11.61
CA THR A 138 17.59 -4.50 10.61
C THR A 138 17.14 -4.71 9.16
N ASP A 139 16.36 -5.76 8.90
CA ASP A 139 15.84 -6.05 7.55
C ASP A 139 14.76 -5.07 7.11
N MET A 140 14.15 -4.36 8.06
CA MET A 140 13.05 -3.43 7.84
C MET A 140 13.44 -1.96 8.00
N ALA A 141 14.55 -1.67 8.68
CA ALA A 141 14.99 -0.31 9.02
C ALA A 141 15.03 0.62 7.79
N LEU A 142 15.53 0.14 6.64
CA LEU A 142 15.57 0.94 5.41
C LEU A 142 14.16 1.29 4.88
N HIS A 143 13.23 0.33 4.96
CA HIS A 143 11.87 0.51 4.47
C HIS A 143 11.06 1.43 5.39
N TYR A 144 11.07 1.14 6.70
CA TYR A 144 10.37 1.97 7.69
C TYR A 144 10.96 3.36 7.78
N GLY A 145 12.29 3.50 7.72
CA GLY A 145 12.91 4.81 7.68
C GLY A 145 12.56 5.62 6.44
N SER A 146 12.40 4.96 5.29
CA SER A 146 11.93 5.64 4.08
C SER A 146 10.48 6.09 4.20
N MET A 147 9.59 5.27 4.76
CA MET A 147 8.19 5.66 5.01
C MET A 147 8.08 6.77 6.04
N LEU A 148 8.83 6.69 7.15
CA LEU A 148 8.85 7.68 8.21
C LEU A 148 9.33 9.05 7.70
N ARG A 149 10.41 9.06 6.90
CA ARG A 149 10.92 10.30 6.29
C ARG A 149 9.90 11.00 5.39
N GLU A 150 9.00 10.25 4.74
CA GLU A 150 7.92 10.84 3.98
C GLU A 150 6.80 11.35 4.91
N CYS A 151 6.46 10.61 5.98
CA CYS A 151 5.46 11.05 6.95
C CYS A 151 5.83 12.40 7.60
N ILE A 152 7.10 12.59 8.00
CA ILE A 152 7.56 13.84 8.63
C ILE A 152 7.62 15.05 7.68
N ARG A 153 7.39 14.87 6.37
CA ARG A 153 7.23 16.01 5.45
C ARG A 153 5.88 16.71 5.62
N HIS A 154 4.91 16.05 6.25
CA HIS A 154 3.61 16.64 6.52
C HIS A 154 3.70 17.60 7.71
N GLN A 155 3.28 18.85 7.53
CA GLN A 155 3.30 19.84 8.61
C GLN A 155 2.48 19.44 9.84
N SER A 156 1.43 18.62 9.66
CA SER A 156 0.65 18.07 10.78
C SER A 156 1.46 17.09 11.61
N VAL A 157 2.46 16.44 11.01
CA VAL A 157 3.32 15.43 11.64
C VAL A 157 4.57 16.05 12.28
N ALA A 158 5.15 17.09 11.65
CA ALA A 158 6.39 17.71 12.09
C ALA A 158 6.24 18.69 13.28
N ARG A 159 5.13 18.64 14.02
CA ARG A 159 4.83 19.52 15.15
C ARG A 159 5.28 18.94 16.49
#